data_AF-A0AAE1LQ54-F1
#
_entry.id   AF-A0AAE1LQ54-F1
#
_cell.length_a   1.000
_cell.length_b   1.000
_cell.length_c   1.000
_cell.angle_alpha   90.00
_cell.angle_beta   90.00
_cell.angle_gamma   90.00
#
_symmetry.space_group_name_H-M   'P 1'
#
loop_
_entity.id
_entity.type
_entity.pdbx_description
1 polymer ?
#
loop_
_entity_poly.entity_id
_entity_poly.type
_entity_poly.pdbx_seq_one_letter_code
_entity_poly.pdbx_strand_id
1 'polypeptide(L)'
;MPSNHTSEPLPEGFKSWKEFNKAKKERKRLKQEYKIKKLEEKKQKEELSKIVSANPETTSQKSKESDEPSTLSIAVPGSILDNAQSAELRTYLAGQIARAACVFKVDEIIVYDDIGIQDNVTAKTVPSLSDSGEVRPARRCCAQLARILQYLECPQYLRKEFFPKHHDLDYAGLLNPLDAPHHMRQQDDGQFREGIVINQPAKSGCYVNVGLLKNVKVDRPLQPGVRVTVEMLPSPPESKRLFGRVVPPSRPKKETGVYWGYSVRLASSFNAVFTECPFKDGYDVTVGTSERGERVEKVTFPSHQHALVVFGGLAGIEAALEADEVLMVDNPALLFDFYLNTCPDQGSRTIRTEEAILISLAELRTRLQPKFECKIKSNEVESSDSDSNISVDSENDESSKNQIAPALEEPPSSPMEDAQSSKITKLDSTLESCDSNSEKRKIKKRKKSKDASSDLL
;
A
#
# COMPACT_ATOMS: atom_id res chain seq x y z
N MET A 1 44.63 10.07 -22.64
CA MET A 1 43.42 10.89 -22.44
C MET A 1 42.90 10.63 -21.03
N PRO A 2 42.76 11.64 -20.16
CA PRO A 2 42.09 11.47 -18.88
C PRO A 2 40.59 11.22 -19.11
N SER A 3 39.96 10.44 -18.23
CA SER A 3 38.53 10.14 -18.28
C SER A 3 37.69 11.37 -17.94
N ASN A 4 36.68 11.67 -18.77
CA ASN A 4 35.65 12.65 -18.43
C ASN A 4 34.88 12.17 -17.19
N HIS A 5 35.11 12.82 -16.04
CA HIS A 5 34.15 12.78 -14.95
C HIS A 5 32.90 13.54 -15.41
N THR A 6 31.84 12.80 -15.74
CA THR A 6 30.49 13.37 -15.86
C THR A 6 30.06 13.90 -14.49
N SER A 7 30.14 15.23 -14.33
CA SER A 7 29.67 15.91 -13.13
C SER A 7 28.17 15.65 -12.94
N GLU A 8 27.78 15.17 -11.76
CA GLU A 8 26.37 14.87 -11.46
C GLU A 8 25.49 16.13 -11.65
N PRO A 9 24.33 16.01 -12.32
CA PRO A 9 23.45 17.14 -12.58
C PRO A 9 23.03 17.78 -11.26
N LEU A 10 23.06 19.10 -11.22
CA LEU A 10 22.77 19.89 -10.04
C LEU A 10 21.24 19.99 -9.88
N PRO A 11 20.67 19.74 -8.68
CA PRO A 11 19.23 19.90 -8.47
C PRO A 11 18.74 21.30 -8.85
N GLU A 12 17.62 21.37 -9.57
CA GLU A 12 17.08 22.62 -10.11
C GLU A 12 16.77 23.64 -9.00
N GLY A 13 16.91 24.93 -9.33
CA GLY A 13 16.82 26.05 -8.38
C GLY A 13 18.14 26.43 -7.67
N PHE A 14 19.17 25.59 -7.69
CA PHE A 14 20.45 25.85 -6.99
C PHE A 14 21.59 26.25 -7.94
N LYS A 15 22.40 27.24 -7.56
CA LYS A 15 23.55 27.70 -8.37
C LYS A 15 24.82 26.92 -8.07
N SER A 16 24.87 26.19 -6.95
CA SER A 16 25.94 25.23 -6.68
C SER A 16 25.55 24.13 -5.69
N TRP A 17 26.25 22.98 -5.77
CA TRP A 17 26.17 21.89 -4.79
C TRP A 17 26.51 22.35 -3.36
N LYS A 18 27.23 23.48 -3.19
CA LYS A 18 27.51 24.08 -1.87
C LYS A 18 26.27 24.75 -1.28
N GLU A 19 25.45 25.42 -2.10
CA GLU A 19 24.18 26.02 -1.66
C GLU A 19 23.15 24.94 -1.32
N PHE A 20 22.98 23.94 -2.20
CA PHE A 20 22.06 22.82 -1.95
C PHE A 20 22.41 22.08 -0.66
N ASN A 21 23.68 21.72 -0.46
CA ASN A 21 24.13 21.06 0.76
C ASN A 21 24.06 21.97 2.00
N LYS A 22 24.20 23.30 1.85
CA LYS A 22 23.95 24.25 2.94
C LYS A 22 22.48 24.24 3.35
N ALA A 23 21.54 24.39 2.40
CA ALA A 23 20.10 24.35 2.67
C ALA A 23 19.65 23.00 3.26
N LYS A 24 20.11 21.87 2.70
CA LYS A 24 19.87 20.51 3.21
C LYS A 24 20.40 20.35 4.65
N LYS A 25 21.54 20.99 4.99
CA LYS A 25 22.13 20.98 6.35
C LYS A 25 21.41 21.91 7.33
N GLU A 26 20.98 23.09 6.90
CA GLU A 26 20.21 24.03 7.72
C GLU A 26 18.81 23.48 8.04
N ARG A 27 18.11 22.87 7.07
CA ARG A 27 16.87 22.11 7.33
C ARG A 27 17.09 20.95 8.30
N LYS A 28 18.17 20.16 8.15
CA LYS A 28 18.49 19.06 9.08
C LYS A 28 18.78 19.58 10.50
N ARG A 29 19.42 20.75 10.65
CA ARG A 29 19.57 21.44 11.94
C ARG A 29 18.23 21.85 12.54
N LEU A 30 17.38 22.56 11.80
CA LEU A 30 16.06 22.99 12.29
C LEU A 30 15.19 21.78 12.70
N LYS A 31 15.24 20.68 11.94
CA LYS A 31 14.56 19.41 12.28
C LYS A 31 15.14 18.74 13.54
N GLN A 32 16.44 18.88 13.81
CA GLN A 32 17.08 18.42 15.06
C GLN A 32 16.73 19.32 16.26
N GLU A 33 16.83 20.64 16.10
CA GLU A 33 16.50 21.64 17.13
C GLU A 33 15.03 21.54 17.56
N TYR A 34 14.11 21.36 16.59
CA TYR A 34 12.70 21.08 16.88
C TYR A 34 12.50 19.75 17.62
N LYS A 35 13.17 18.67 17.22
CA LYS A 35 13.13 17.37 17.94
C LYS A 35 13.67 17.50 19.37
N ILE A 36 14.75 18.27 19.60
CA ILE A 36 15.32 18.52 20.92
C ILE A 36 14.33 19.31 21.80
N LYS A 37 13.86 20.47 21.33
CA LYS A 37 12.88 21.29 22.06
C LYS A 37 11.63 20.48 22.43
N LYS A 38 11.15 19.63 21.54
CA LYS A 38 9.98 18.79 21.78
C LYS A 38 10.23 17.67 22.81
N LEU A 39 11.44 17.12 22.85
CA LEU A 39 11.87 16.20 23.91
C LEU A 39 12.01 16.91 25.26
N GLU A 40 12.43 18.18 25.28
CA GLU A 40 12.46 19.02 26.48
C GLU A 40 11.04 19.33 26.97
N GLU A 41 10.13 19.73 26.08
CA GLU A 41 8.70 19.91 26.42
C GLU A 41 8.05 18.61 26.92
N LYS A 42 8.44 17.45 26.38
CA LYS A 42 7.99 16.14 26.88
C LYS A 42 8.50 15.90 28.30
N LYS A 43 9.82 16.07 28.54
CA LYS A 43 10.43 15.92 29.87
C LYS A 43 9.79 16.86 30.90
N GLN A 44 9.58 18.13 30.56
CA GLN A 44 8.91 19.09 31.44
C GLN A 44 7.48 18.67 31.76
N LYS A 45 6.69 18.24 30.76
CA LYS A 45 5.30 17.77 30.99
C LYS A 45 5.24 16.52 31.87
N GLU A 46 6.22 15.62 31.76
CA GLU A 46 6.35 14.48 32.67
C GLU A 46 6.87 14.86 34.06
N GLU A 47 7.75 15.85 34.17
CA GLU A 47 8.29 16.31 35.45
C GLU A 47 7.20 17.03 36.25
N LEU A 48 6.40 17.88 35.61
CA LEU A 48 5.17 18.42 36.18
C LEU A 48 4.18 17.32 36.58
N SER A 49 3.97 16.28 35.75
CA SER A 49 3.04 15.20 36.13
C SER A 49 3.56 14.36 37.31
N LYS A 50 4.88 14.11 37.39
CA LYS A 50 5.53 13.45 38.53
C LYS A 50 5.42 14.28 39.81
N ILE A 51 5.49 15.61 39.72
CA ILE A 51 5.28 16.53 40.85
C ILE A 51 3.80 16.52 41.30
N VAL A 52 2.84 16.53 40.37
CA VAL A 52 1.40 16.51 40.68
C VAL A 52 0.93 15.16 41.23
N SER A 53 1.57 14.04 40.88
CA SER A 53 1.24 12.70 41.37
C SER A 53 1.86 12.33 42.73
N ALA A 54 2.36 13.30 43.50
CA ALA A 54 3.01 13.07 44.80
C ALA A 54 2.01 12.85 45.96
N ASN A 55 1.19 11.80 45.89
CA ASN A 55 0.43 11.29 47.04
C ASN A 55 0.33 9.75 46.95
N PRO A 56 0.66 8.99 48.01
CA PRO A 56 0.82 7.54 47.91
C PRO A 56 -0.49 6.78 48.15
N GLU A 57 -0.97 6.03 47.14
CA GLU A 57 -1.45 4.63 47.25
C GLU A 57 -2.12 4.13 45.95
N THR A 58 -1.31 3.73 44.97
CA THR A 58 -1.62 2.54 44.14
C THR A 58 -0.36 2.08 43.41
N THR A 59 -0.10 0.76 43.41
CA THR A 59 1.09 0.17 42.76
C THR A 59 0.91 0.03 41.25
N SER A 60 0.63 1.16 40.58
CA SER A 60 0.62 1.24 39.13
C SER A 60 2.02 0.94 38.59
N GLN A 61 2.16 -0.20 37.91
CA GLN A 61 3.41 -0.59 37.26
C GLN A 61 3.85 0.52 36.31
N LYS A 62 5.07 1.05 36.50
CA LYS A 62 5.67 1.99 35.55
C LYS A 62 5.86 1.28 34.21
N SER A 63 4.94 1.51 33.27
CA SER A 63 5.10 1.02 31.90
C SER A 63 6.38 1.60 31.31
N LYS A 64 7.29 0.73 30.85
CA LYS A 64 8.46 1.16 30.08
C LYS A 64 7.99 1.99 28.90
N GLU A 65 8.53 3.19 28.75
CA GLU A 65 8.30 3.97 27.55
C GLU A 65 9.09 3.41 26.36
N SER A 66 8.52 3.56 25.16
CA SER A 66 9.14 3.22 23.88
C SER A 66 9.68 1.79 23.75
N ASP A 67 8.79 0.80 23.82
CA ASP A 67 8.91 -0.49 23.12
C ASP A 67 7.76 -0.58 22.09
N GLU A 68 7.65 0.36 21.16
CA GLU A 68 6.58 0.37 20.13
C GLU A 68 7.18 -0.07 18.78
N PRO A 69 6.57 -1.03 18.05
CA PRO A 69 7.12 -1.52 16.79
C PRO A 69 7.37 -0.37 15.81
N SER A 70 8.53 -0.38 15.16
CA SER A 70 8.79 0.59 14.09
C SER A 70 7.82 0.35 12.91
N THR A 71 7.46 1.43 12.22
CA THR A 71 6.48 1.40 11.13
C THR A 71 7.05 1.90 9.80
N LEU A 72 6.54 1.33 8.71
CA LEU A 72 6.82 1.75 7.34
C LEU A 72 5.53 2.22 6.68
N SER A 73 5.47 3.51 6.36
CA SER A 73 4.36 4.14 5.63
C SER A 73 4.75 4.38 4.17
N ILE A 74 3.80 4.27 3.24
CA ILE A 74 3.97 4.73 1.86
C ILE A 74 2.93 5.80 1.51
N ALA A 75 3.31 6.80 0.72
CA ALA A 75 2.37 7.75 0.13
C ALA A 75 2.32 7.61 -1.39
N VAL A 76 1.11 7.55 -1.93
CA VAL A 76 0.82 7.25 -3.33
C VAL A 76 -0.30 8.18 -3.84
N PRO A 77 -0.13 8.84 -5.00
CA PRO A 77 -1.14 9.76 -5.52
C PRO A 77 -2.36 9.04 -6.09
N GLY A 78 -3.54 9.63 -5.94
CA GLY A 78 -4.78 9.06 -6.47
C GLY A 78 -4.90 9.11 -8.00
N SER A 79 -4.27 10.09 -8.66
CA SER A 79 -4.34 10.31 -10.12
C SER A 79 -3.91 9.10 -10.97
N ILE A 80 -3.09 8.20 -10.42
CA ILE A 80 -2.60 7.01 -11.13
C ILE A 80 -3.73 6.10 -11.60
N LEU A 81 -4.88 6.12 -10.92
CA LEU A 81 -6.08 5.39 -11.34
C LEU A 81 -6.75 5.98 -12.59
N ASP A 82 -6.62 7.28 -12.83
CA ASP A 82 -7.23 7.93 -14.01
C ASP A 82 -6.44 7.60 -15.29
N ASN A 83 -5.16 7.23 -15.17
CA ASN A 83 -4.33 6.70 -16.26
C ASN A 83 -4.69 5.27 -16.70
N ALA A 84 -5.60 4.58 -16.01
CA ALA A 84 -6.00 3.21 -16.34
C ALA A 84 -7.08 3.15 -17.44
N GLN A 85 -6.82 2.35 -18.48
CA GLN A 85 -7.61 2.31 -19.73
C GLN A 85 -9.03 1.73 -19.57
N SER A 86 -9.30 0.92 -18.55
CA SER A 86 -10.64 0.37 -18.24
C SER A 86 -10.91 0.38 -16.73
N ALA A 87 -12.18 0.22 -16.34
CA ALA A 87 -12.55 0.11 -14.93
C ALA A 87 -11.99 -1.17 -14.27
N GLU A 88 -11.80 -2.24 -15.05
CA GLU A 88 -11.15 -3.49 -14.60
C GLU A 88 -9.68 -3.24 -14.31
N LEU A 89 -8.96 -2.63 -15.26
CA LEU A 89 -7.54 -2.29 -15.11
C LEU A 89 -7.30 -1.27 -13.98
N ARG A 90 -8.22 -0.31 -13.80
CA ARG A 90 -8.20 0.64 -12.67
C ARG A 90 -8.31 -0.09 -11.32
N THR A 91 -9.18 -1.10 -11.27
CA THR A 91 -9.37 -1.91 -10.05
C THR A 91 -8.14 -2.79 -9.82
N TYR A 92 -7.62 -3.44 -10.87
CA TYR A 92 -6.42 -4.28 -10.81
C TYR A 92 -5.17 -3.51 -10.36
N LEU A 93 -4.99 -2.27 -10.84
CA LEU A 93 -3.90 -1.37 -10.45
C LEU A 93 -3.89 -1.08 -8.94
N ALA A 94 -5.05 -0.80 -8.35
CA ALA A 94 -5.18 -0.68 -6.89
C ALA A 94 -4.82 -1.98 -6.15
N GLY A 95 -5.13 -3.14 -6.75
CA GLY A 95 -4.72 -4.47 -6.26
C GLY A 95 -3.21 -4.73 -6.33
N GLN A 96 -2.51 -4.22 -7.36
CA GLN A 96 -1.04 -4.31 -7.47
C GLN A 96 -0.37 -3.55 -6.32
N ILE A 97 -0.85 -2.33 -6.02
CA ILE A 97 -0.37 -1.50 -4.90
C ILE A 97 -0.64 -2.18 -3.55
N ALA A 98 -1.86 -2.71 -3.36
CA ALA A 98 -2.24 -3.44 -2.14
C ALA A 98 -1.32 -4.65 -1.87
N ARG A 99 -1.01 -5.44 -2.91
CA ARG A 99 -0.09 -6.59 -2.81
C ARG A 99 1.35 -6.15 -2.58
N ALA A 100 1.83 -5.09 -3.23
CA ALA A 100 3.17 -4.56 -3.00
C ALA A 100 3.36 -4.13 -1.53
N ALA A 101 2.41 -3.35 -0.99
CA ALA A 101 2.40 -2.94 0.41
C ALA A 101 2.38 -4.16 1.37
N CYS A 102 1.54 -5.16 1.09
CA CYS A 102 1.45 -6.37 1.90
C CYS A 102 2.74 -7.22 1.89
N VAL A 103 3.36 -7.41 0.71
CA VAL A 103 4.62 -8.18 0.56
C VAL A 103 5.77 -7.54 1.35
N PHE A 104 5.83 -6.21 1.37
CA PHE A 104 6.88 -5.46 2.07
C PHE A 104 6.50 -5.02 3.50
N LYS A 105 5.40 -5.55 4.06
CA LYS A 105 4.93 -5.29 5.43
C LYS A 105 4.75 -3.80 5.77
N VAL A 106 4.28 -3.02 4.81
CA VAL A 106 3.90 -1.61 4.99
C VAL A 106 2.74 -1.51 5.99
N ASP A 107 2.81 -0.62 6.97
CA ASP A 107 1.80 -0.43 8.02
C ASP A 107 0.76 0.64 7.69
N GLU A 108 1.06 1.57 6.77
CA GLU A 108 0.17 2.68 6.40
C GLU A 108 0.28 2.97 4.89
N ILE A 109 -0.85 3.05 4.19
CA ILE A 109 -0.92 3.57 2.82
C ILE A 109 -1.66 4.91 2.83
N ILE A 110 -0.98 5.97 2.39
CA ILE A 110 -1.47 7.34 2.37
C ILE A 110 -1.83 7.68 0.93
N VAL A 111 -3.12 7.73 0.62
CA VAL A 111 -3.62 8.14 -0.69
C VAL A 111 -3.80 9.65 -0.69
N TYR A 112 -3.06 10.37 -1.53
CA TYR A 112 -3.07 11.84 -1.55
C TYR A 112 -3.55 12.41 -2.89
N ASP A 113 -4.10 13.62 -2.85
CA ASP A 113 -4.45 14.40 -4.04
C ASP A 113 -3.22 15.18 -4.53
N ASP A 114 -2.79 14.88 -5.76
CA ASP A 114 -1.63 15.44 -6.44
C ASP A 114 -1.96 16.47 -7.52
N ILE A 115 -3.25 16.75 -7.74
CA ILE A 115 -3.75 17.66 -8.79
C ILE A 115 -4.23 18.99 -8.18
N GLY A 116 -4.55 19.00 -6.88
CA GLY A 116 -4.90 20.22 -6.14
C GLY A 116 -6.20 20.88 -6.63
N ILE A 117 -6.40 22.14 -6.25
CA ILE A 117 -7.68 22.85 -6.44
C ILE A 117 -7.84 23.39 -7.87
N GLN A 118 -6.75 23.63 -8.60
CA GLN A 118 -6.82 24.44 -9.82
C GLN A 118 -7.52 23.72 -10.99
N ASP A 119 -7.41 22.39 -11.07
CA ASP A 119 -8.04 21.56 -12.13
C ASP A 119 -9.52 21.21 -11.84
N ASN A 120 -10.29 22.21 -11.38
CA ASN A 120 -11.70 22.11 -10.99
C ASN A 120 -12.66 21.69 -12.12
N VAL A 121 -12.22 21.66 -13.38
CA VAL A 121 -13.07 21.31 -14.55
C VAL A 121 -13.49 19.83 -14.52
N THR A 122 -12.70 18.96 -13.88
CA THR A 122 -12.97 17.50 -13.77
C THR A 122 -13.14 17.02 -12.33
N ALA A 123 -12.72 17.81 -11.33
CA ALA A 123 -12.60 17.42 -9.92
C ALA A 123 -13.95 17.22 -9.18
N LYS A 124 -14.70 16.17 -9.54
CA LYS A 124 -15.84 15.71 -8.73
C LYS A 124 -15.35 15.08 -7.42
N THR A 125 -15.26 15.91 -6.39
CA THR A 125 -15.09 15.44 -5.00
C THR A 125 -16.29 14.61 -4.57
N VAL A 126 -16.05 13.47 -3.94
CA VAL A 126 -17.08 12.63 -3.33
C VAL A 126 -16.92 12.64 -1.80
N PRO A 127 -18.02 12.52 -1.04
CA PRO A 127 -17.93 12.23 0.38
C PRO A 127 -17.25 10.87 0.57
N SER A 128 -16.13 10.84 1.28
CA SER A 128 -15.37 9.63 1.60
C SER A 128 -15.34 9.43 3.11
N LEU A 129 -15.55 8.19 3.55
CA LEU A 129 -15.37 7.84 4.96
C LEU A 129 -13.87 7.66 5.25
N SER A 130 -13.38 8.37 6.25
CA SER A 130 -12.09 8.08 6.88
C SER A 130 -12.22 6.89 7.85
N ASP A 131 -11.09 6.27 8.20
CA ASP A 131 -11.02 5.18 9.20
C ASP A 131 -11.47 5.65 10.60
N SER A 132 -11.36 6.95 10.87
CA SER A 132 -11.90 7.66 12.03
C SER A 132 -13.42 7.91 12.00
N GLY A 133 -14.11 7.51 10.93
CA GLY A 133 -15.56 7.74 10.75
C GLY A 133 -15.96 9.15 10.30
N GLU A 134 -15.02 10.10 10.20
CA GLU A 134 -15.28 11.43 9.63
C GLU A 134 -15.56 11.32 8.13
N VAL A 135 -16.60 12.01 7.66
CA VAL A 135 -16.88 12.20 6.24
C VAL A 135 -16.07 13.40 5.75
N ARG A 136 -15.10 13.17 4.85
CA ARG A 136 -14.31 14.24 4.24
C ARG A 136 -14.49 14.24 2.71
N PRO A 137 -14.47 15.40 2.04
CA PRO A 137 -14.46 15.45 0.58
C PRO A 137 -13.09 14.96 0.07
N ALA A 138 -13.10 14.03 -0.88
CA ALA A 138 -11.90 13.55 -1.56
C ALA A 138 -12.14 13.42 -3.07
N ARG A 139 -11.13 13.64 -3.91
CA ARG A 139 -11.23 13.41 -5.37
C ARG A 139 -11.62 11.95 -5.64
N ARG A 140 -12.46 11.71 -6.65
CA ARG A 140 -13.03 10.37 -6.92
C ARG A 140 -11.96 9.28 -7.03
N CYS A 141 -10.86 9.52 -7.73
CA CYS A 141 -9.78 8.54 -7.89
C CYS A 141 -9.09 8.21 -6.55
N CYS A 142 -8.82 9.22 -5.70
CA CYS A 142 -8.33 9.02 -4.33
C CYS A 142 -9.28 8.16 -3.50
N ALA A 143 -10.59 8.50 -3.50
CA ALA A 143 -11.61 7.77 -2.75
C ALA A 143 -11.82 6.33 -3.28
N GLN A 144 -11.71 6.11 -4.60
CA GLN A 144 -11.74 4.77 -5.20
C GLN A 144 -10.53 3.94 -4.77
N LEU A 145 -9.31 4.50 -4.88
CA LEU A 145 -8.08 3.83 -4.48
C LEU A 145 -8.14 3.42 -3.01
N ALA A 146 -8.42 4.38 -2.12
CA ALA A 146 -8.52 4.12 -0.68
C ALA A 146 -9.54 3.01 -0.35
N ARG A 147 -10.73 3.04 -0.96
CA ARG A 147 -11.76 2.02 -0.71
C ARG A 147 -11.37 0.62 -1.19
N ILE A 148 -10.66 0.51 -2.32
CA ILE A 148 -10.16 -0.80 -2.81
C ILE A 148 -9.04 -1.33 -1.89
N LEU A 149 -8.12 -0.46 -1.46
CA LEU A 149 -7.06 -0.82 -0.50
C LEU A 149 -7.65 -1.32 0.83
N GLN A 150 -8.65 -0.63 1.37
CA GLN A 150 -9.39 -1.02 2.59
C GLN A 150 -10.16 -2.33 2.41
N TYR A 151 -10.83 -2.51 1.27
CA TYR A 151 -11.55 -3.76 0.97
C TYR A 151 -10.61 -4.97 0.91
N LEU A 152 -9.42 -4.80 0.34
CA LEU A 152 -8.41 -5.86 0.26
C LEU A 152 -7.78 -6.18 1.60
N GLU A 153 -7.43 -5.17 2.39
CA GLU A 153 -6.89 -5.38 3.74
C GLU A 153 -7.90 -6.06 4.67
N CYS A 154 -9.19 -5.72 4.57
CA CYS A 154 -10.22 -6.29 5.42
C CYS A 154 -10.31 -7.84 5.26
N PRO A 155 -10.24 -8.63 6.34
CA PRO A 155 -10.42 -10.09 6.30
C PRO A 155 -11.76 -10.51 5.69
N GLN A 156 -11.73 -11.59 4.88
CA GLN A 156 -12.87 -12.00 4.03
C GLN A 156 -14.20 -12.17 4.79
N TYR A 157 -14.16 -12.67 6.02
CA TYR A 157 -15.34 -12.91 6.86
C TYR A 157 -15.98 -11.61 7.41
N LEU A 158 -15.29 -10.48 7.35
CA LEU A 158 -15.78 -9.16 7.79
C LEU A 158 -16.25 -8.26 6.63
N ARG A 159 -15.82 -8.55 5.38
CA ARG A 159 -16.09 -7.67 4.22
C ARG A 159 -17.58 -7.38 4.00
N LYS A 160 -18.47 -8.33 4.29
CA LYS A 160 -19.93 -8.15 4.12
C LYS A 160 -20.56 -7.16 5.10
N GLU A 161 -19.95 -6.94 6.26
CA GLU A 161 -20.44 -6.01 7.28
C GLU A 161 -19.92 -4.59 7.02
N PHE A 162 -18.63 -4.45 6.62
CA PHE A 162 -18.00 -3.15 6.41
C PHE A 162 -18.19 -2.57 5.00
N PHE A 163 -18.36 -3.40 3.96
CA PHE A 163 -18.42 -2.95 2.57
C PHE A 163 -19.79 -3.29 1.94
N PRO A 164 -20.77 -2.38 2.00
CA PRO A 164 -21.99 -2.51 1.21
C PRO A 164 -21.68 -2.49 -0.30
N LYS A 165 -22.60 -3.00 -1.12
CA LYS A 165 -22.47 -2.98 -2.58
C LYS A 165 -22.24 -1.55 -3.09
N HIS A 166 -21.11 -1.32 -3.76
CA HIS A 166 -20.66 0.00 -4.18
C HIS A 166 -19.92 -0.11 -5.51
N HIS A 167 -20.27 0.75 -6.48
CA HIS A 167 -19.76 0.71 -7.86
C HIS A 167 -18.24 0.58 -7.97
N ASP A 168 -17.50 1.36 -7.16
CA ASP A 168 -16.03 1.35 -7.17
C ASP A 168 -15.41 0.02 -6.67
N LEU A 169 -16.23 -0.96 -6.27
CA LEU A 169 -15.86 -2.34 -5.90
C LEU A 169 -16.52 -3.40 -6.82
N ASP A 170 -17.22 -3.03 -7.90
CA ASP A 170 -17.93 -3.99 -8.77
C ASP A 170 -16.98 -5.04 -9.37
N TYR A 171 -15.73 -4.65 -9.65
CA TYR A 171 -14.67 -5.52 -10.17
C TYR A 171 -13.78 -6.16 -9.07
N ALA A 172 -14.19 -6.11 -7.80
CA ALA A 172 -13.36 -6.62 -6.69
C ALA A 172 -13.09 -8.14 -6.76
N GLY A 173 -13.86 -8.89 -7.56
CA GLY A 173 -13.60 -10.31 -7.86
C GLY A 173 -12.41 -10.57 -8.80
N LEU A 174 -11.88 -9.54 -9.49
CA LEU A 174 -10.67 -9.61 -10.31
C LEU A 174 -9.39 -9.44 -9.48
N LEU A 175 -9.50 -8.97 -8.24
CA LEU A 175 -8.36 -8.62 -7.41
C LEU A 175 -7.65 -9.87 -6.88
N ASN A 176 -6.35 -9.95 -7.12
CA ASN A 176 -5.49 -10.94 -6.48
C ASN A 176 -5.61 -10.81 -4.94
N PRO A 177 -5.74 -11.91 -4.17
CA PRO A 177 -5.82 -11.87 -2.72
C PRO A 177 -4.53 -11.30 -2.10
N LEU A 178 -4.59 -10.83 -0.85
CA LEU A 178 -3.39 -10.43 -0.12
C LEU A 178 -2.75 -11.60 0.64
N ASP A 179 -3.57 -12.55 1.10
CA ASP A 179 -3.18 -13.70 1.93
C ASP A 179 -2.31 -13.29 3.14
N ALA A 180 -2.67 -12.15 3.75
CA ALA A 180 -1.98 -11.59 4.91
C ALA A 180 -2.25 -12.44 6.18
N PRO A 181 -1.38 -12.39 7.21
CA PRO A 181 -1.50 -13.27 8.38
C PRO A 181 -2.79 -13.13 9.19
N HIS A 182 -3.49 -12.00 9.09
CA HIS A 182 -4.80 -11.75 9.71
C HIS A 182 -5.99 -12.20 8.84
N HIS A 183 -5.76 -12.66 7.61
CA HIS A 183 -6.76 -13.27 6.71
C HIS A 183 -7.02 -14.75 7.04
N MET A 184 -6.97 -15.09 8.33
CA MET A 184 -7.14 -16.45 8.83
C MET A 184 -8.46 -17.07 8.38
N ARG A 185 -8.40 -18.33 7.95
CA ARG A 185 -9.57 -19.18 7.67
C ARG A 185 -10.25 -19.57 8.99
N GLN A 186 -11.34 -20.32 8.92
CA GLN A 186 -12.10 -20.69 10.11
C GLN A 186 -11.41 -21.76 10.97
N GLN A 187 -10.58 -22.60 10.36
CA GLN A 187 -9.85 -23.71 10.99
C GLN A 187 -8.45 -23.34 11.49
N ASP A 188 -7.95 -22.14 11.19
CA ASP A 188 -6.59 -21.74 11.51
C ASP A 188 -6.52 -21.25 12.97
N ASP A 189 -5.73 -21.90 13.83
CA ASP A 189 -5.54 -21.43 15.20
C ASP A 189 -4.60 -20.22 15.26
N GLY A 190 -4.96 -19.22 16.05
CA GLY A 190 -4.23 -17.95 16.13
C GLY A 190 -4.48 -17.21 17.45
N GLN A 191 -3.40 -16.70 18.05
CA GLN A 191 -3.45 -15.94 19.31
C GLN A 191 -4.27 -14.64 19.18
N PHE A 192 -4.25 -14.02 18.01
CA PHE A 192 -5.01 -12.82 17.69
C PHE A 192 -5.90 -13.07 16.48
N ARG A 193 -7.09 -12.46 16.48
CA ARG A 193 -8.00 -12.42 15.32
C ARG A 193 -8.64 -11.04 15.22
N GLU A 194 -8.86 -10.59 13.99
CA GLU A 194 -9.73 -9.45 13.72
C GLU A 194 -11.20 -9.84 13.88
N GLY A 195 -12.04 -8.88 14.25
CA GLY A 195 -13.47 -9.10 14.39
C GLY A 195 -14.31 -7.84 14.37
N ILE A 196 -15.63 -8.02 14.40
CA ILE A 196 -16.63 -6.96 14.49
C ILE A 196 -17.53 -7.18 15.71
N VAL A 197 -17.79 -6.13 16.48
CA VAL A 197 -18.72 -6.17 17.61
C VAL A 197 -20.14 -6.34 17.09
N ILE A 198 -20.84 -7.39 17.51
CA ILE A 198 -22.20 -7.68 17.04
C ILE A 198 -23.27 -7.20 18.01
N ASN A 199 -24.45 -6.87 17.50
CA ASN A 199 -25.60 -6.45 18.30
C ASN A 199 -26.31 -7.65 18.96
N GLN A 200 -25.60 -8.38 19.81
CA GLN A 200 -26.11 -9.53 20.57
C GLN A 200 -26.12 -9.21 22.08
N PRO A 201 -27.27 -9.35 22.77
CA PRO A 201 -27.37 -9.02 24.20
C PRO A 201 -26.49 -9.95 25.06
N ALA A 202 -25.74 -9.36 25.99
CA ALA A 202 -24.87 -10.04 26.93
C ALA A 202 -25.13 -9.55 28.37
N LYS A 203 -25.03 -10.45 29.37
CA LYS A 203 -25.17 -10.09 30.79
C LYS A 203 -24.03 -9.18 31.30
N SER A 204 -22.89 -9.19 30.62
CA SER A 204 -21.74 -8.31 30.84
C SER A 204 -20.84 -8.35 29.62
N GLY A 205 -20.14 -7.26 29.30
CA GLY A 205 -19.33 -7.13 28.07
C GLY A 205 -20.17 -7.19 26.79
N CYS A 206 -19.57 -7.63 25.68
CA CYS A 206 -20.27 -7.84 24.42
C CYS A 206 -19.76 -9.11 23.70
N TYR A 207 -20.30 -9.37 22.50
CA TYR A 207 -19.84 -10.44 21.62
C TYR A 207 -19.17 -9.88 20.37
N VAL A 208 -18.18 -10.61 19.86
CA VAL A 208 -17.44 -10.28 18.64
C VAL A 208 -17.49 -11.46 17.67
N ASN A 209 -17.82 -11.20 16.40
CA ASN A 209 -17.62 -12.17 15.31
C ASN A 209 -16.18 -12.07 14.82
N VAL A 210 -15.42 -13.17 14.92
CA VAL A 210 -14.00 -13.30 14.55
C VAL A 210 -13.77 -14.36 13.44
N GLY A 211 -14.80 -14.66 12.65
CA GLY A 211 -14.75 -15.64 11.56
C GLY A 211 -14.92 -17.11 11.99
N LEU A 212 -15.02 -17.38 13.29
CA LEU A 212 -15.24 -18.70 13.87
C LEU A 212 -16.75 -19.05 13.94
N LEU A 213 -17.07 -20.34 14.05
CA LEU A 213 -18.44 -20.86 14.20
C LEU A 213 -19.20 -20.33 15.45
N LYS A 214 -18.50 -19.66 16.36
CA LYS A 214 -19.04 -19.11 17.60
C LYS A 214 -18.47 -17.72 17.84
N ASN A 215 -19.33 -16.79 18.22
CA ASN A 215 -18.90 -15.45 18.63
C ASN A 215 -18.07 -15.53 19.92
N VAL A 216 -16.99 -14.77 19.97
CA VAL A 216 -16.14 -14.64 21.16
C VAL A 216 -16.81 -13.68 22.13
N LYS A 217 -16.90 -14.06 23.41
CA LYS A 217 -17.32 -13.13 24.45
C LYS A 217 -16.12 -12.31 24.93
N VAL A 218 -16.22 -11.00 24.88
CA VAL A 218 -15.27 -10.06 25.48
C VAL A 218 -15.86 -9.47 26.77
N ASP A 219 -15.00 -8.95 27.64
CA ASP A 219 -15.35 -8.40 28.96
C ASP A 219 -15.85 -6.95 28.91
N ARG A 220 -15.28 -6.15 28.00
CA ARG A 220 -15.61 -4.73 27.80
C ARG A 220 -16.87 -4.54 26.95
N PRO A 221 -17.82 -3.66 27.35
CA PRO A 221 -18.91 -3.24 26.47
C PRO A 221 -18.38 -2.29 25.38
N LEU A 222 -18.78 -2.51 24.13
CA LEU A 222 -18.43 -1.70 22.97
C LEU A 222 -19.65 -1.48 22.07
N GLN A 223 -19.61 -0.47 21.20
CA GLN A 223 -20.68 -0.22 20.24
C GLN A 223 -20.69 -1.31 19.16
N PRO A 224 -21.87 -1.84 18.77
CA PRO A 224 -22.00 -2.72 17.61
C PRO A 224 -21.50 -2.05 16.32
N GLY A 225 -20.96 -2.86 15.41
CA GLY A 225 -20.37 -2.39 14.15
C GLY A 225 -18.90 -1.99 14.23
N VAL A 226 -18.32 -1.83 15.43
CA VAL A 226 -16.90 -1.46 15.60
C VAL A 226 -15.99 -2.63 15.26
N ARG A 227 -14.95 -2.38 14.44
CA ARG A 227 -13.84 -3.31 14.18
C ARG A 227 -12.91 -3.39 15.39
N VAL A 228 -12.49 -4.60 15.77
CA VAL A 228 -11.62 -4.84 16.92
C VAL A 228 -10.62 -5.96 16.66
N THR A 229 -9.39 -5.79 17.13
CA THR A 229 -8.43 -6.89 17.29
C THR A 229 -8.71 -7.59 18.63
N VAL A 230 -8.84 -8.92 18.61
CA VAL A 230 -9.14 -9.76 19.77
C VAL A 230 -8.01 -10.72 20.03
N GLU A 231 -7.44 -10.66 21.23
CA GLU A 231 -6.57 -11.70 21.81
C GLU A 231 -7.45 -12.86 22.28
N MET A 232 -7.25 -14.04 21.70
CA MET A 232 -7.97 -15.27 22.02
C MET A 232 -7.48 -15.81 23.36
N LEU A 233 -8.39 -16.01 24.32
CA LEU A 233 -8.06 -16.54 25.64
C LEU A 233 -8.33 -18.05 25.70
N PRO A 234 -7.54 -18.84 26.46
CA PRO A 234 -7.81 -20.26 26.67
C PRO A 234 -9.22 -20.49 27.24
N SER A 235 -10.02 -21.31 26.55
CA SER A 235 -11.32 -21.73 27.07
C SER A 235 -11.13 -22.88 28.07
N PRO A 236 -11.83 -22.89 29.22
CA PRO A 236 -11.93 -24.08 30.06
C PRO A 236 -12.45 -25.29 29.24
N PRO A 237 -11.96 -26.53 29.46
CA PRO A 237 -12.35 -27.69 28.66
C PRO A 237 -13.86 -27.96 28.60
N GLU A 238 -14.58 -27.66 29.68
CA GLU A 238 -16.03 -27.82 29.80
C GLU A 238 -16.83 -26.70 29.12
N SER A 239 -16.19 -25.56 28.81
CA SER A 239 -16.85 -24.40 28.21
C SER A 239 -16.99 -24.53 26.71
N LYS A 240 -18.23 -24.68 26.24
CA LYS A 240 -18.57 -24.54 24.81
C LYS A 240 -18.46 -23.08 24.28
N ARG A 241 -18.09 -22.10 25.12
CA ARG A 241 -18.04 -20.65 24.80
C ARG A 241 -16.59 -20.19 24.67
N LEU A 242 -16.31 -19.41 23.62
CA LEU A 242 -15.01 -18.77 23.42
C LEU A 242 -14.93 -17.44 24.19
N PHE A 243 -13.76 -17.14 24.74
CA PHE A 243 -13.46 -15.90 25.46
C PHE A 243 -12.27 -15.18 24.82
N GLY A 244 -12.24 -13.86 24.92
CA GLY A 244 -11.18 -13.04 24.36
C GLY A 244 -11.09 -11.68 25.02
N ARG A 245 -9.98 -10.98 24.76
CA ARG A 245 -9.72 -9.62 25.25
C ARG A 245 -9.50 -8.69 24.05
N VAL A 246 -10.16 -7.54 24.04
CA VAL A 246 -9.95 -6.53 22.98
C VAL A 246 -8.60 -5.84 23.22
N VAL A 247 -7.81 -5.70 22.17
CA VAL A 247 -6.43 -5.19 22.22
C VAL A 247 -6.17 -4.13 21.13
N PRO A 248 -5.12 -3.29 21.27
CA PRO A 248 -4.70 -2.39 20.20
C PRO A 248 -4.26 -3.17 18.94
N PRO A 249 -4.55 -2.68 17.72
CA PRO A 249 -4.11 -3.32 16.47
C PRO A 249 -2.59 -3.44 16.29
N SER A 250 -1.80 -2.65 17.01
CA SER A 250 -0.32 -2.78 17.04
C SER A 250 0.18 -3.93 17.93
N ARG A 251 -0.67 -4.51 18.79
CA ARG A 251 -0.27 -5.53 19.77
C ARG A 251 0.15 -6.88 19.14
N PRO A 252 -0.51 -7.41 18.07
CA PRO A 252 -0.01 -8.59 17.37
C PRO A 252 1.42 -8.39 16.84
N LYS A 253 1.67 -7.32 16.06
CA LYS A 253 3.01 -6.98 15.55
C LYS A 253 4.02 -6.87 16.70
N LYS A 254 3.67 -6.17 17.78
CA LYS A 254 4.52 -5.98 18.96
C LYS A 254 4.86 -7.28 19.70
N GLU A 255 3.91 -8.18 19.88
CA GLU A 255 4.08 -9.35 20.75
C GLU A 255 4.51 -10.62 20.02
N THR A 256 4.27 -10.75 18.71
CA THR A 256 4.58 -11.97 17.94
C THR A 256 5.47 -11.74 16.71
N GLY A 257 5.72 -10.48 16.32
CA GLY A 257 6.44 -10.15 15.07
C GLY A 257 5.64 -10.36 13.79
N VAL A 258 4.37 -10.77 13.90
CA VAL A 258 3.49 -11.04 12.77
C VAL A 258 2.93 -9.74 12.20
N TYR A 259 2.98 -9.61 10.87
CA TYR A 259 2.40 -8.47 10.14
C TYR A 259 0.86 -8.54 10.16
N TRP A 260 0.19 -7.39 10.35
CA TRP A 260 -1.24 -7.32 10.69
C TRP A 260 -2.06 -6.42 9.75
N GLY A 261 -1.63 -6.28 8.50
CA GLY A 261 -2.25 -5.38 7.53
C GLY A 261 -1.74 -3.94 7.60
N TYR A 262 -2.39 -3.05 6.84
CA TYR A 262 -2.08 -1.62 6.78
C TYR A 262 -3.32 -0.78 7.11
N SER A 263 -3.14 0.36 7.77
CA SER A 263 -4.18 1.41 7.78
C SER A 263 -4.18 2.19 6.47
N VAL A 264 -5.33 2.69 6.02
CA VAL A 264 -5.43 3.52 4.80
C VAL A 264 -5.88 4.93 5.17
N ARG A 265 -5.02 5.92 4.92
CA ARG A 265 -5.28 7.34 5.18
C ARG A 265 -5.51 8.09 3.87
N LEU A 266 -6.49 8.99 3.85
CA LEU A 266 -6.67 9.97 2.78
C LEU A 266 -6.02 11.30 3.20
N ALA A 267 -5.23 11.89 2.30
CA ALA A 267 -4.66 13.22 2.45
C ALA A 267 -5.24 14.15 1.36
N SER A 268 -5.79 15.30 1.77
CA SER A 268 -6.48 16.24 0.89
C SER A 268 -5.56 17.07 -0.02
N SER A 269 -4.26 17.07 0.27
CA SER A 269 -3.21 17.68 -0.54
C SER A 269 -1.88 16.95 -0.26
N PHE A 270 -0.80 17.35 -0.94
CA PHE A 270 0.51 16.78 -0.73
C PHE A 270 1.12 17.13 0.64
N ASN A 271 0.90 18.35 1.15
CA ASN A 271 1.28 18.76 2.50
C ASN A 271 0.60 17.89 3.59
N ALA A 272 -0.67 17.53 3.39
CA ALA A 272 -1.44 16.69 4.31
C ALA A 272 -0.86 15.27 4.49
N VAL A 273 -0.01 14.79 3.57
CA VAL A 273 0.80 13.57 3.78
C VAL A 273 1.66 13.71 5.05
N PHE A 274 2.27 14.88 5.26
CA PHE A 274 3.20 15.14 6.36
C PHE A 274 2.52 15.73 7.60
N THR A 275 1.58 16.67 7.43
CA THR A 275 0.96 17.40 8.57
C THR A 275 -0.10 16.58 9.30
N GLU A 276 -0.82 15.69 8.60
CA GLU A 276 -1.81 14.78 9.20
C GLU A 276 -1.21 13.40 9.52
N CYS A 277 0.08 13.35 9.85
CA CYS A 277 0.75 12.14 10.31
C CYS A 277 0.13 11.64 11.63
N PRO A 278 -0.27 10.35 11.74
CA PRO A 278 -0.87 9.81 12.97
C PRO A 278 0.15 9.68 14.12
N PHE A 279 1.45 9.64 13.80
CA PHE A 279 2.52 9.48 14.78
C PHE A 279 2.84 10.81 15.44
N LYS A 280 2.78 10.85 16.78
CA LYS A 280 2.99 12.06 17.59
C LYS A 280 4.26 12.84 17.22
N ASP A 281 5.34 12.14 16.90
CA ASP A 281 6.65 12.73 16.55
C ASP A 281 6.94 12.82 15.05
N GLY A 282 5.93 12.53 14.22
CA GLY A 282 6.00 12.54 12.76
C GLY A 282 6.84 11.38 12.21
N TYR A 283 6.95 11.34 10.88
CA TYR A 283 7.88 10.46 10.19
C TYR A 283 9.32 10.90 10.47
N ASP A 284 10.07 10.06 11.18
CA ASP A 284 11.40 10.43 11.66
C ASP A 284 12.50 10.25 10.61
N VAL A 285 12.22 9.47 9.56
CA VAL A 285 12.92 9.35 8.28
C VAL A 285 11.92 9.51 7.13
N THR A 286 12.11 10.48 6.24
CA THR A 286 11.30 10.64 5.01
C THR A 286 12.13 10.45 3.74
N VAL A 287 11.61 9.66 2.81
CA VAL A 287 12.20 9.33 1.51
C VAL A 287 11.23 9.71 0.40
N GLY A 288 11.68 10.43 -0.62
CA GLY A 288 10.94 10.62 -1.88
C GLY A 288 11.64 9.89 -3.02
N THR A 289 10.90 9.24 -3.91
CA THR A 289 11.47 8.49 -5.06
C THR A 289 11.35 9.28 -6.36
N SER A 290 12.45 9.44 -7.10
CA SER A 290 12.47 10.08 -8.42
C SER A 290 13.71 9.65 -9.21
N GLU A 291 13.59 9.57 -10.54
CA GLU A 291 14.73 9.30 -11.44
C GLU A 291 15.86 10.35 -11.29
N ARG A 292 15.49 11.59 -10.90
CA ARG A 292 16.38 12.72 -10.62
C ARG A 292 17.02 12.68 -9.22
N GLY A 293 16.71 11.67 -8.42
CA GLY A 293 17.21 11.53 -7.05
C GLY A 293 18.65 11.04 -6.94
N GLU A 294 19.19 11.13 -5.73
CA GLU A 294 20.50 10.60 -5.35
C GLU A 294 20.51 9.06 -5.49
N ARG A 295 21.54 8.50 -6.14
CA ARG A 295 21.66 7.05 -6.38
C ARG A 295 21.62 6.25 -5.07
N VAL A 296 20.62 5.39 -4.90
CA VAL A 296 20.32 4.66 -3.66
C VAL A 296 21.51 3.86 -3.11
N GLU A 297 22.41 3.38 -3.97
CA GLU A 297 23.58 2.60 -3.58
C GLU A 297 24.56 3.42 -2.73
N LYS A 298 24.62 4.74 -2.96
CA LYS A 298 25.51 5.69 -2.27
C LYS A 298 25.02 6.08 -0.87
N VAL A 299 23.77 5.78 -0.53
CA VAL A 299 23.08 6.37 0.63
C VAL A 299 23.06 5.41 1.82
N THR A 300 23.57 5.90 2.96
CA THR A 300 23.43 5.25 4.27
C THR A 300 22.24 5.83 5.03
N PHE A 301 21.35 4.97 5.50
CA PHE A 301 20.15 5.35 6.24
C PHE A 301 20.37 5.21 7.76
N PRO A 302 19.83 6.13 8.59
CA PRO A 302 19.72 5.91 10.02
C PRO A 302 18.59 4.93 10.33
N SER A 303 18.64 4.29 11.50
CA SER A 303 17.51 3.50 11.99
C SER A 303 16.27 4.38 12.18
N HIS A 304 15.10 3.89 11.78
CA HIS A 304 13.83 4.64 11.82
C HIS A 304 12.88 4.15 12.93
N GLN A 305 12.03 5.04 13.43
CA GLN A 305 10.83 4.65 14.18
C GLN A 305 9.61 4.61 13.26
N HIS A 306 9.45 5.64 12.42
CA HIS A 306 8.34 5.80 11.50
C HIS A 306 8.92 6.29 10.18
N ALA A 307 9.20 5.36 9.26
CA ALA A 307 9.67 5.68 7.92
C ALA A 307 8.49 6.04 7.01
N LEU A 308 8.68 7.00 6.11
CA LEU A 308 7.76 7.31 5.03
C LEU A 308 8.49 7.24 3.68
N VAL A 309 7.95 6.49 2.73
CA VAL A 309 8.39 6.47 1.33
C VAL A 309 7.30 7.06 0.43
N VAL A 310 7.60 8.15 -0.25
CA VAL A 310 6.65 8.90 -1.08
C VAL A 310 6.96 8.66 -2.55
N PHE A 311 5.93 8.27 -3.30
CA PHE A 311 5.99 7.96 -4.73
C PHE A 311 5.28 9.04 -5.55
N GLY A 312 5.79 9.32 -6.75
CA GLY A 312 5.20 10.27 -7.69
C GLY A 312 4.06 9.69 -8.53
N GLY A 313 3.29 10.59 -9.15
CA GLY A 313 2.33 10.28 -10.20
C GLY A 313 3.01 10.20 -11.56
N LEU A 314 2.24 10.32 -12.65
CA LEU A 314 2.79 10.34 -14.01
C LEU A 314 3.79 11.50 -14.23
N ALA A 315 3.59 12.63 -13.55
CA ALA A 315 4.45 13.81 -13.59
C ALA A 315 5.43 13.88 -12.39
N GLY A 316 5.70 12.77 -11.71
CA GLY A 316 6.63 12.71 -10.57
C GLY A 316 6.01 13.22 -9.26
N ILE A 317 6.88 13.76 -8.40
CA ILE A 317 6.50 14.39 -7.11
C ILE A 317 6.40 15.92 -7.26
N GLU A 318 7.08 16.44 -8.27
CA GLU A 318 7.13 17.84 -8.69
C GLU A 318 5.73 18.42 -8.92
N ALA A 319 4.88 17.78 -9.72
CA ALA A 319 3.50 18.24 -9.95
C ALA A 319 2.65 18.28 -8.66
N ALA A 320 2.85 17.34 -7.73
CA ALA A 320 2.16 17.32 -6.44
C ALA A 320 2.59 18.46 -5.49
N LEU A 321 3.81 18.98 -5.70
CA LEU A 321 4.35 20.13 -4.98
C LEU A 321 3.86 21.44 -5.62
N GLU A 322 3.89 21.55 -6.94
CA GLU A 322 3.32 22.67 -7.70
C GLU A 322 1.82 22.86 -7.44
N ALA A 323 1.09 21.77 -7.19
CA ALA A 323 -0.35 21.79 -6.88
C ALA A 323 -0.69 22.11 -5.40
N ASP A 324 0.29 22.24 -4.50
CA ASP A 324 0.06 22.48 -3.07
C ASP A 324 0.39 23.94 -2.69
N GLU A 325 -0.67 24.77 -2.62
CA GLU A 325 -0.58 26.22 -2.33
C GLU A 325 -0.03 26.56 -0.92
N VAL A 326 0.31 25.58 -0.08
CA VAL A 326 0.95 25.77 1.23
C VAL A 326 2.47 25.52 1.16
N LEU A 327 2.94 24.67 0.25
CA LEU A 327 4.34 24.27 0.14
C LEU A 327 5.14 25.23 -0.76
N MET A 328 5.49 26.39 -0.19
CA MET A 328 6.37 27.41 -0.80
C MET A 328 7.84 26.92 -0.93
N VAL A 329 8.09 25.88 -1.75
CA VAL A 329 9.38 25.21 -1.91
C VAL A 329 9.56 24.77 -3.37
N ASP A 330 10.51 25.38 -4.09
CA ASP A 330 10.68 25.15 -5.54
C ASP A 330 11.26 23.77 -5.93
N ASN A 331 11.74 22.99 -4.96
CA ASN A 331 12.46 21.73 -5.22
C ASN A 331 12.03 20.62 -4.26
N PRO A 332 11.47 19.49 -4.75
CA PRO A 332 10.94 18.42 -3.89
C PRO A 332 12.00 17.71 -3.06
N ALA A 333 13.27 17.69 -3.50
CA ALA A 333 14.36 17.06 -2.75
C ALA A 333 14.61 17.75 -1.40
N LEU A 334 14.14 18.98 -1.22
CA LEU A 334 14.18 19.70 0.06
C LEU A 334 13.12 19.23 1.05
N LEU A 335 12.04 18.56 0.61
CA LEU A 335 10.96 18.07 1.49
C LEU A 335 11.35 16.81 2.27
N PHE A 336 12.33 16.06 1.77
CA PHE A 336 12.71 14.76 2.31
C PHE A 336 14.03 14.77 3.08
N ASP A 337 14.26 13.78 3.94
CA ASP A 337 15.61 13.53 4.48
C ASP A 337 16.54 12.93 3.41
N PHE A 338 15.93 12.21 2.45
CA PHE A 338 16.53 11.53 1.29
C PHE A 338 15.60 11.65 0.06
N TYR A 339 16.15 11.97 -1.11
CA TYR A 339 15.39 12.01 -2.36
C TYR A 339 16.17 11.21 -3.40
N LEU A 340 15.62 10.07 -3.84
CA LEU A 340 16.42 8.93 -4.31
C LEU A 340 15.97 8.38 -5.66
N ASN A 341 16.96 8.02 -6.48
CA ASN A 341 16.75 7.10 -7.59
C ASN A 341 17.00 5.66 -7.09
N THR A 342 15.94 4.86 -7.08
CA THR A 342 15.90 3.46 -6.62
C THR A 342 16.04 2.44 -7.75
N CYS A 343 16.06 2.88 -9.01
CA CYS A 343 16.37 2.05 -10.17
C CYS A 343 17.33 2.80 -11.13
N PRO A 344 18.59 3.05 -10.72
CA PRO A 344 19.55 3.72 -11.58
C PRO A 344 19.79 2.95 -12.88
N ASP A 345 20.12 3.67 -13.95
CA ASP A 345 20.43 3.10 -15.27
C ASP A 345 19.26 2.27 -15.87
N GLN A 346 18.01 2.62 -15.50
CA GLN A 346 16.76 1.99 -15.96
C GLN A 346 16.64 1.90 -17.50
N GLY A 347 16.27 0.70 -18.00
CA GLY A 347 16.10 0.45 -19.44
C GLY A 347 14.80 1.01 -20.05
N SER A 348 13.83 1.42 -19.23
CA SER A 348 12.64 2.16 -19.66
C SER A 348 12.84 3.67 -19.46
N ARG A 349 12.24 4.50 -20.32
CA ARG A 349 12.16 5.95 -20.09
C ARG A 349 11.36 6.29 -18.84
N THR A 350 10.40 5.46 -18.45
CA THR A 350 9.50 5.72 -17.33
C THR A 350 9.16 4.42 -16.63
N ILE A 351 9.22 4.41 -15.31
CA ILE A 351 8.73 3.34 -14.44
C ILE A 351 7.39 3.81 -13.87
N ARG A 352 6.33 3.01 -13.98
CA ARG A 352 5.00 3.36 -13.47
C ARG A 352 4.97 3.28 -11.94
N THR A 353 4.08 4.01 -11.29
CA THR A 353 4.04 4.13 -9.82
C THR A 353 3.92 2.77 -9.12
N GLU A 354 3.11 1.83 -9.63
CA GLU A 354 2.97 0.49 -9.07
C GLU A 354 4.22 -0.41 -9.26
N GLU A 355 4.99 -0.18 -10.32
CA GLU A 355 6.28 -0.84 -10.58
C GLU A 355 7.35 -0.25 -9.65
N ALA A 356 7.39 1.09 -9.55
CA ALA A 356 8.31 1.85 -8.71
C ALA A 356 8.14 1.51 -7.22
N ILE A 357 6.92 1.26 -6.74
CA ILE A 357 6.65 0.79 -5.37
C ILE A 357 7.33 -0.57 -5.14
N LEU A 358 7.15 -1.55 -6.03
CA LEU A 358 7.77 -2.88 -5.88
C LEU A 358 9.30 -2.79 -5.90
N ILE A 359 9.89 -2.06 -6.85
CA ILE A 359 11.34 -1.91 -7.00
C ILE A 359 11.93 -1.17 -5.79
N SER A 360 11.34 -0.04 -5.40
CA SER A 360 11.87 0.79 -4.31
C SER A 360 11.75 0.11 -2.96
N LEU A 361 10.64 -0.59 -2.68
CA LEU A 361 10.50 -1.30 -1.42
C LEU A 361 11.40 -2.55 -1.36
N ALA A 362 11.70 -3.20 -2.49
CA ALA A 362 12.70 -4.27 -2.55
C ALA A 362 14.10 -3.77 -2.17
N GLU A 363 14.55 -2.67 -2.77
CA GLU A 363 15.88 -2.10 -2.55
C GLU A 363 16.01 -1.41 -1.18
N LEU A 364 14.94 -0.76 -0.69
CA LEU A 364 14.93 -0.13 0.62
C LEU A 364 14.80 -1.13 1.78
N ARG A 365 14.23 -2.33 1.57
CA ARG A 365 14.01 -3.36 2.62
C ARG A 365 15.29 -3.73 3.38
N THR A 366 16.44 -3.78 2.70
CA THR A 366 17.73 -4.13 3.32
C THR A 366 18.41 -2.92 3.97
N ARG A 367 18.04 -1.70 3.56
CA ARG A 367 18.71 -0.44 3.94
C ARG A 367 17.97 0.32 5.06
N LEU A 368 16.63 0.34 5.04
CA LEU A 368 15.79 0.96 6.07
C LEU A 368 15.67 0.06 7.29
N GLN A 369 16.68 0.09 8.15
CA GLN A 369 16.69 -0.68 9.39
C GLN A 369 15.72 -0.07 10.43
N PRO A 370 14.81 -0.85 11.05
CA PRO A 370 13.94 -0.38 12.12
C PRO A 370 14.74 -0.16 13.43
N LYS A 371 14.22 0.67 14.33
CA LYS A 371 14.75 0.80 15.71
C LYS A 371 14.29 -0.34 16.61
N PHE A 372 13.05 -0.80 16.44
CA PHE A 372 12.45 -1.89 17.20
C PHE A 372 11.91 -2.93 16.22
N GLU A 373 12.76 -3.92 15.90
CA GLU A 373 12.35 -5.09 15.14
C GLU A 373 11.67 -6.11 16.05
N CYS A 374 10.37 -6.33 15.84
CA CYS A 374 9.64 -7.39 16.53
C CYS A 374 9.96 -8.74 15.87
N LYS A 375 10.88 -9.49 16.50
CA LYS A 375 11.23 -10.84 16.07
C LYS A 375 9.99 -11.75 16.04
N ILE A 376 9.89 -12.56 15.00
CA ILE A 376 8.85 -13.58 14.91
C ILE A 376 9.08 -14.61 16.02
N LYS A 377 8.07 -14.83 16.87
CA LYS A 377 8.06 -15.95 17.81
C LYS A 377 7.73 -17.23 17.04
N SER A 378 8.75 -17.97 16.64
CA SER A 378 8.60 -19.38 16.35
C SER A 378 8.19 -20.10 17.63
N ASN A 379 6.95 -20.62 17.68
CA ASN A 379 6.65 -21.69 18.60
C ASN A 379 7.49 -22.90 18.17
N GLU A 380 8.31 -23.42 19.08
CA GLU A 380 9.03 -24.67 18.87
C GLU A 380 8.02 -25.82 18.86
N VAL A 381 7.55 -26.15 17.66
CA VAL A 381 6.98 -27.46 17.37
C VAL A 381 8.17 -28.33 16.97
N GLU A 382 8.65 -29.15 17.90
CA GLU A 382 9.54 -30.26 17.56
C GLU A 382 8.75 -31.22 16.66
N SER A 383 8.98 -31.15 15.34
CA SER A 383 8.57 -32.23 14.46
C SER A 383 9.44 -33.44 14.79
N SER A 384 8.82 -34.46 15.39
CA SER A 384 9.44 -35.77 15.57
C SER A 384 9.47 -36.49 14.23
N ASP A 385 10.31 -35.98 13.31
CA ASP A 385 10.44 -36.50 11.95
C ASP A 385 11.12 -37.88 12.00
N SER A 386 10.29 -38.92 11.97
CA SER A 386 10.75 -40.30 11.84
C SER A 386 11.19 -40.55 10.40
N ASP A 387 12.50 -40.53 10.15
CA ASP A 387 13.10 -40.70 8.81
C ASP A 387 12.58 -41.94 8.06
N SER A 388 11.71 -41.71 7.07
CA SER A 388 11.41 -42.70 6.03
C SER A 388 12.32 -42.46 4.82
N ASN A 389 13.55 -42.96 4.91
CA ASN A 389 14.52 -42.89 3.81
C ASN A 389 13.96 -43.50 2.52
N ILE A 390 14.09 -42.78 1.41
CA ILE A 390 14.08 -43.34 0.06
C ILE A 390 15.48 -43.09 -0.52
N SER A 391 16.29 -44.14 -0.56
CA SER A 391 17.55 -44.12 -1.29
C SER A 391 17.29 -44.14 -2.80
N VAL A 392 18.10 -43.39 -3.54
CA VAL A 392 18.21 -43.53 -5.00
C VAL A 392 19.51 -44.28 -5.24
N ASP A 393 19.42 -45.60 -5.33
CA ASP A 393 20.61 -46.46 -5.44
C ASP A 393 21.37 -46.19 -6.75
N SER A 394 22.69 -46.19 -6.64
CA SER A 394 23.61 -45.90 -7.74
C SER A 394 24.65 -47.02 -7.82
N GLU A 395 24.39 -48.02 -8.64
CA GLU A 395 25.33 -49.11 -8.89
C GLU A 395 26.22 -48.80 -10.11
N ASN A 396 27.53 -48.77 -9.89
CA ASN A 396 28.53 -48.92 -10.95
C ASN A 396 28.75 -50.43 -11.20
N ASP A 397 29.12 -50.80 -12.43
CA ASP A 397 30.34 -51.60 -12.60
C ASP A 397 30.93 -51.52 -14.02
N GLU A 398 32.22 -51.83 -14.15
CA GLU A 398 32.98 -51.65 -15.40
C GLU A 398 33.08 -52.93 -16.28
N SER A 399 33.19 -52.75 -17.60
CA SER A 399 34.46 -52.98 -18.36
C SER A 399 34.31 -53.52 -19.80
N SER A 400 35.43 -53.46 -20.54
CA SER A 400 35.85 -54.44 -21.56
C SER A 400 35.44 -54.29 -23.06
N LYS A 401 36.03 -53.27 -23.71
CA LYS A 401 36.79 -53.33 -25.00
C LYS A 401 36.05 -53.58 -26.35
N ASN A 402 36.75 -53.12 -27.41
CA ASN A 402 36.59 -53.42 -28.85
C ASN A 402 35.38 -52.80 -29.60
N GLN A 403 35.47 -52.36 -30.86
CA GLN A 403 36.63 -51.94 -31.68
C GLN A 403 36.15 -51.19 -32.95
N ILE A 404 37.05 -50.47 -33.65
CA ILE A 404 36.95 -50.00 -35.06
C ILE A 404 36.01 -48.79 -35.34
N ALA A 405 36.45 -47.96 -36.29
CA ALA A 405 35.84 -46.74 -36.86
C ALA A 405 36.08 -46.79 -38.42
N PRO A 406 35.93 -45.73 -39.26
CA PRO A 406 35.50 -44.33 -39.08
C PRO A 406 34.52 -43.83 -40.20
N ALA A 407 34.56 -42.51 -40.53
CA ALA A 407 34.20 -41.88 -41.82
C ALA A 407 32.69 -41.72 -42.18
N LEU A 408 32.22 -40.70 -42.94
CA LEU A 408 32.82 -39.51 -43.60
C LEU A 408 31.76 -38.38 -43.83
N GLU A 409 32.23 -37.12 -43.95
CA GLU A 409 31.76 -35.96 -44.76
C GLU A 409 30.26 -35.53 -44.92
N GLU A 410 29.95 -34.36 -44.33
CA GLU A 410 29.59 -33.06 -44.98
C GLU A 410 28.26 -32.78 -45.79
N PRO A 411 27.88 -31.48 -46.02
CA PRO A 411 26.51 -31.00 -46.38
C PRO A 411 26.45 -30.37 -47.82
N PRO A 412 25.63 -29.35 -48.22
CA PRO A 412 24.44 -28.69 -47.64
C PRO A 412 23.23 -28.37 -48.61
N SER A 413 22.15 -27.80 -48.02
CA SER A 413 21.25 -26.73 -48.56
C SER A 413 20.41 -26.85 -49.86
N SER A 414 19.07 -26.97 -49.68
CA SER A 414 17.97 -26.22 -50.39
C SER A 414 17.75 -26.39 -51.93
N PRO A 415 16.67 -25.85 -52.55
CA PRO A 415 15.36 -25.36 -52.04
C PRO A 415 14.16 -26.15 -52.66
N MET A 416 12.92 -25.64 -52.57
CA MET A 416 11.74 -26.19 -53.30
C MET A 416 10.80 -25.10 -53.85
N GLU A 417 10.52 -25.18 -55.16
CA GLU A 417 9.49 -24.47 -55.95
C GLU A 417 9.14 -25.40 -57.15
N ASP A 418 7.94 -25.51 -57.73
CA ASP A 418 6.57 -25.00 -57.44
C ASP A 418 5.60 -26.22 -57.65
N ALA A 419 4.39 -26.31 -58.26
CA ALA A 419 3.50 -25.41 -58.98
C ALA A 419 2.05 -25.95 -59.11
N GLN A 420 1.15 -25.04 -59.51
CA GLN A 420 -0.19 -25.25 -60.13
C GLN A 420 -1.40 -25.62 -59.23
N SER A 421 -2.65 -25.21 -59.53
CA SER A 421 -3.18 -24.05 -60.29
C SER A 421 -4.73 -24.02 -60.29
N SER A 422 -5.38 -22.98 -59.75
CA SER A 422 -6.63 -22.32 -60.26
C SER A 422 -7.14 -21.28 -59.24
N LYS A 423 -7.26 -19.98 -59.59
CA LYS A 423 -8.41 -19.26 -60.21
C LYS A 423 -9.66 -19.22 -59.30
N ILE A 424 -10.36 -18.08 -59.07
CA ILE A 424 -10.46 -16.87 -59.91
C ILE A 424 -10.93 -15.60 -59.13
N THR A 425 -10.44 -14.40 -59.52
CA THR A 425 -10.92 -12.99 -59.25
C THR A 425 -11.27 -12.50 -57.82
N LYS A 426 -10.72 -11.40 -57.28
CA LYS A 426 -10.84 -9.94 -57.64
C LYS A 426 -12.20 -9.29 -57.28
N LEU A 427 -12.32 -8.02 -56.88
CA LEU A 427 -11.41 -6.85 -56.97
C LEU A 427 -11.61 -5.86 -55.78
N ASP A 428 -10.93 -4.70 -55.82
CA ASP A 428 -10.76 -3.71 -54.74
C ASP A 428 -11.58 -2.41 -54.97
N SER A 429 -11.46 -1.46 -54.03
CA SER A 429 -12.15 -0.18 -53.83
C SER A 429 -11.93 0.92 -54.89
N THR A 430 -12.91 1.84 -55.00
CA THR A 430 -12.72 3.32 -54.96
C THR A 430 -14.05 4.13 -54.93
N LEU A 431 -14.12 5.08 -53.99
CA LEU A 431 -14.65 6.46 -54.06
C LEU A 431 -16.07 6.87 -54.54
N GLU A 432 -16.48 7.98 -53.90
CA GLU A 432 -17.39 9.07 -54.33
C GLU A 432 -18.93 9.02 -54.22
N SER A 433 -19.44 10.23 -53.99
CA SER A 433 -20.72 10.74 -53.50
C SER A 433 -22.00 10.42 -54.29
N CYS A 434 -23.15 10.37 -53.59
CA CYS A 434 -24.28 11.27 -53.88
C CYS A 434 -25.38 11.28 -52.79
N ASP A 435 -26.35 12.18 -52.94
CA ASP A 435 -27.25 12.68 -51.89
C ASP A 435 -28.60 11.96 -51.70
N SER A 436 -29.19 12.20 -50.52
CA SER A 436 -30.64 12.26 -50.26
C SER A 436 -31.53 11.01 -50.46
N ASN A 437 -31.95 10.39 -49.33
CA ASN A 437 -33.36 10.28 -48.90
C ASN A 437 -33.56 9.23 -47.77
N SER A 438 -33.89 9.68 -46.55
CA SER A 438 -34.66 8.85 -45.58
C SER A 438 -35.32 9.63 -44.42
N GLU A 439 -35.20 10.95 -44.36
CA GLU A 439 -35.78 11.77 -43.28
C GLU A 439 -37.30 11.98 -43.42
N LYS A 440 -38.09 10.90 -43.27
CA LYS A 440 -39.57 10.93 -43.15
C LYS A 440 -40.17 9.59 -42.69
N ARG A 441 -39.94 9.16 -41.44
CA ARG A 441 -40.85 8.30 -40.62
C ARG A 441 -40.26 7.89 -39.24
N LYS A 442 -40.24 8.83 -38.27
CA LYS A 442 -40.33 8.47 -36.82
C LYS A 442 -40.76 9.60 -35.85
N ILE A 443 -41.16 10.77 -36.36
CA ILE A 443 -41.82 11.82 -35.55
C ILE A 443 -43.29 11.45 -35.30
N LYS A 444 -43.55 10.49 -34.38
CA LYS A 444 -44.85 10.27 -33.68
C LYS A 444 -44.74 9.16 -32.63
N LYS A 445 -44.21 9.48 -31.43
CA LYS A 445 -44.49 8.88 -30.08
C LYS A 445 -43.36 9.20 -29.06
N ARG A 446 -43.33 10.44 -28.53
CA ARG A 446 -42.83 10.82 -27.18
C ARG A 446 -42.88 12.35 -26.97
N LYS A 447 -44.10 12.91 -26.92
CA LYS A 447 -44.36 14.28 -26.45
C LYS A 447 -45.75 14.33 -25.78
N LYS A 448 -45.85 13.70 -24.61
CA LYS A 448 -47.01 13.71 -23.70
C LYS A 448 -46.63 13.08 -22.34
N SER A 449 -45.87 13.82 -21.52
CA SER A 449 -45.55 13.48 -20.11
C SER A 449 -44.69 14.57 -19.45
N LYS A 450 -45.18 15.82 -19.51
CA LYS A 450 -44.85 17.00 -18.69
C LYS A 450 -46.01 18.01 -18.91
N ASP A 451 -46.17 18.95 -17.99
CA ASP A 451 -47.28 19.92 -17.88
C ASP A 451 -48.54 19.40 -17.16
N ALA A 452 -48.44 19.25 -15.82
CA ALA A 452 -49.55 19.20 -14.87
C ALA A 452 -49.03 19.23 -13.40
N SER A 453 -48.80 20.43 -12.83
CA SER A 453 -48.86 20.78 -11.39
C SER A 453 -48.12 22.09 -11.12
N SER A 454 -48.79 23.20 -11.42
CA SER A 454 -48.68 24.44 -10.64
C SER A 454 -50.07 24.73 -10.07
N ASP A 455 -50.10 25.41 -8.93
CA ASP A 455 -51.26 25.96 -8.19
C ASP A 455 -51.57 25.24 -6.86
N LEU A 456 -51.11 25.86 -5.76
CA LEU A 456 -51.95 26.26 -4.63
C LEU A 456 -51.14 27.10 -3.62
N LEU A 457 -51.52 28.39 -3.55
CA LEU A 457 -51.36 29.37 -2.44
C LEU A 457 -50.20 29.17 -1.44
#